data_AF-A0A0R3TFG7-F1
#
_entry.id   AF-A0A0R3TFG7-F1
#
_cell.length_a   1.000
_cell.length_b   1.000
_cell.length_c   1.000
_cell.angle_alpha   90.00
_cell.angle_beta   90.00
_cell.angle_gamma   90.00
#
_symmetry.space_group_name_H-M   'P 1'
#
loop_
_entity.id
_entity.type
_entity.pdbx_description
1 polymer ?
#
loop_
_entity_poly.entity_id
_entity_poly.type
_entity_poly.pdbx_seq_one_letter_code
_entity_poly.pdbx_strand_id
1 'polypeptide(L)'
;MRGNRTIRLDVSGGEFLNPEGLKEIAKNLKQEMETNSDIILGDYEDTYFNLSLKSQYVFTWAATFCRKSRPIFVFLDDDIPFSERCLIRSLLDLSPMERQDLYHGIPIHRNKVFRFEGTAEDKWAVIKSEVPWPKYPSFLLGCFQLISFGNIEKIALGMLFTQSFPNDDAWIGTVAYRLGIELKSVRKILRKYKIPSRKSVNLKRKHGICFNFHKY
;
A
#
# COMPACT_ATOMS: atom_id res chain seq x y z
N MET A 1 -11.44 17.75 8.37
CA MET A 1 -11.02 18.79 7.40
C MET A 1 -9.51 18.94 7.49
N ARG A 2 -8.75 18.56 6.45
CA ARG A 2 -7.30 18.80 6.37
C ARG A 2 -7.07 19.98 5.42
N GLY A 3 -6.45 21.04 5.93
CA GLY A 3 -6.41 22.34 5.25
C GLY A 3 -7.75 23.09 5.34
N ASN A 4 -7.74 24.41 5.09
CA ASN A 4 -8.95 25.24 5.07
C ASN A 4 -9.85 24.99 3.83
N ARG A 5 -9.73 23.83 3.19
CA ARG A 5 -10.43 23.48 1.95
C ARG A 5 -11.25 22.22 2.15
N THR A 6 -12.52 22.28 1.76
CA THR A 6 -13.39 21.12 1.68
C THR A 6 -13.11 20.41 0.36
N ILE A 7 -12.44 19.24 0.43
CA ILE A 7 -12.25 18.36 -0.72
C ILE A 7 -13.44 17.41 -0.76
N ARG A 8 -14.24 17.46 -1.82
CA ARG A 8 -15.25 16.43 -2.10
C ARG A 8 -14.59 15.31 -2.91
N LEU A 9 -14.66 14.09 -2.38
CA LEU A 9 -14.32 12.90 -3.13
C LEU A 9 -15.57 12.49 -3.91
N ASP A 10 -15.63 12.79 -5.20
CA ASP A 10 -16.78 12.50 -6.07
C ASP A 10 -16.88 11.01 -6.43
N VAL A 11 -16.77 10.12 -5.44
CA VAL A 11 -17.01 8.69 -5.59
C VAL A 11 -18.40 8.36 -5.08
N SER A 12 -19.14 7.55 -5.85
CA SER A 12 -20.53 7.12 -5.60
C SER A 12 -20.74 6.29 -4.33
N GLY A 13 -19.71 6.12 -3.48
CA GLY A 13 -19.79 5.33 -2.25
C GLY A 13 -20.80 5.87 -1.22
N GLY A 14 -21.18 7.15 -1.33
CA GLY A 14 -22.15 7.79 -0.44
C GLY A 14 -23.61 7.37 -0.65
N GLU A 15 -23.97 6.82 -1.82
CA GLU A 15 -25.37 6.47 -2.14
C GLU A 15 -25.93 5.37 -1.21
N PHE A 16 -25.06 4.52 -0.66
CA PHE A 16 -25.40 3.44 0.26
C PHE A 16 -25.24 3.80 1.74
N LEU A 17 -24.86 5.04 2.08
CA LEU A 17 -24.74 5.52 3.47
C LEU A 17 -26.09 5.95 4.07
N ASN A 18 -27.17 5.23 3.74
CA ASN A 18 -28.46 5.34 4.40
C ASN A 18 -28.66 4.14 5.37
N PRO A 19 -29.56 4.24 6.37
CA PRO A 19 -29.71 3.20 7.38
C PRO A 19 -29.98 1.80 6.82
N GLU A 20 -30.77 1.68 5.75
CA GLU A 20 -31.09 0.43 5.09
C GLU A 20 -29.88 -0.16 4.35
N GLY A 21 -29.17 0.67 3.59
CA GLY A 21 -27.95 0.30 2.88
C GLY A 21 -26.84 -0.17 3.82
N LEU A 22 -26.65 0.52 4.95
CA LEU A 22 -25.69 0.14 5.97
C LEU A 22 -26.03 -1.22 6.61
N LYS A 23 -27.31 -1.50 6.85
CA LYS A 23 -27.74 -2.82 7.36
C LYS A 23 -27.45 -3.94 6.36
N GLU A 24 -27.71 -3.70 5.08
CA GLU A 24 -27.47 -4.70 4.03
C GLU A 24 -25.96 -4.95 3.83
N ILE A 25 -25.14 -3.89 3.83
CA ILE A 25 -23.67 -4.01 3.78
C ILE A 25 -23.16 -4.81 4.98
N ALA A 26 -23.63 -4.52 6.19
CA ALA A 26 -23.21 -5.24 7.39
C ALA A 26 -23.58 -6.73 7.34
N LYS A 27 -24.77 -7.05 6.82
CA LYS A 27 -25.23 -8.43 6.60
C LYS A 27 -24.37 -9.15 5.56
N ASN A 28 -24.08 -8.50 4.43
CA ASN A 28 -23.26 -9.08 3.36
C ASN A 28 -21.81 -9.31 3.83
N LEU A 29 -21.22 -8.33 4.53
CA LEU A 29 -19.90 -8.48 5.13
C LEU A 29 -19.86 -9.65 6.11
N LYS A 30 -20.87 -9.79 6.98
CA LYS A 30 -20.96 -10.92 7.91
C LYS A 30 -20.98 -12.26 7.17
N GLN A 31 -21.80 -12.38 6.13
CA GLN A 31 -21.88 -13.58 5.32
C GLN A 31 -20.55 -13.89 4.60
N GLU A 32 -19.87 -12.87 4.07
CA GLU A 32 -18.57 -13.01 3.43
C GLU A 32 -17.50 -13.52 4.40
N MET A 33 -17.44 -12.94 5.60
CA MET A 33 -16.52 -13.34 6.67
C MET A 33 -16.76 -14.80 7.09
N GLU A 34 -18.03 -15.20 7.27
CA GLU A 34 -18.41 -16.57 7.63
C GLU A 34 -18.09 -17.58 6.53
N THR A 35 -18.13 -17.17 5.26
CA THR A 35 -17.91 -18.05 4.11
C THR A 35 -16.42 -18.24 3.78
N ASN A 36 -15.63 -17.16 3.78
CA ASN A 36 -14.28 -17.17 3.20
C ASN A 36 -13.15 -17.13 4.25
N SER A 37 -13.41 -16.60 5.46
CA SER A 37 -12.44 -16.52 6.56
C SER A 37 -11.09 -15.86 6.19
N ASP A 38 -11.10 -14.90 5.26
CA ASP A 38 -9.92 -14.24 4.69
C ASP A 38 -9.90 -12.71 4.90
N ILE A 39 -10.81 -12.18 5.72
CA ILE A 39 -10.95 -10.75 6.01
C ILE A 39 -10.33 -10.41 7.36
N ILE A 40 -9.49 -9.38 7.36
CA ILE A 40 -9.06 -8.68 8.56
C ILE A 40 -9.81 -7.35 8.62
N LEU A 41 -10.73 -7.22 9.57
CA LEU A 41 -11.50 -6.00 9.77
C LEU A 41 -10.83 -5.13 10.83
N GLY A 42 -10.54 -3.88 10.49
CA GLY A 42 -10.04 -2.88 11.42
C GLY A 42 -11.14 -1.90 11.83
N ASP A 43 -11.05 -1.39 13.05
CA ASP A 43 -11.96 -0.38 13.59
C ASP A 43 -11.44 1.03 13.28
N TYR A 44 -11.64 1.47 12.04
CA TYR A 44 -11.32 2.82 11.58
C TYR A 44 -12.17 3.21 10.36
N GLU A 45 -12.30 4.50 10.11
CA GLU A 45 -12.96 5.01 8.90
C GLU A 45 -12.04 4.81 7.67
N ASP A 46 -12.39 3.88 6.78
CA ASP A 46 -11.60 3.58 5.58
C ASP A 46 -11.78 4.68 4.52
N THR A 47 -10.82 5.62 4.52
CA THR A 47 -10.77 6.75 3.59
C THR A 47 -9.36 6.91 3.05
N TYR A 48 -9.24 7.62 1.92
CA TYR A 48 -7.93 7.92 1.33
C TYR A 48 -6.97 8.61 2.31
N PHE A 49 -7.49 9.47 3.20
CA PHE A 49 -6.67 10.17 4.20
C PHE A 49 -6.25 9.29 5.39
N ASN A 50 -6.89 8.12 5.55
CA ASN A 50 -6.61 7.14 6.60
C ASN A 50 -5.87 5.90 6.07
N LEU A 51 -5.38 5.91 4.84
CA LEU A 51 -4.59 4.79 4.29
C LEU A 51 -3.38 4.44 5.15
N SER A 52 -2.71 5.43 5.75
CA SER A 52 -1.61 5.18 6.69
C SER A 52 -2.07 4.41 7.93
N LEU A 53 -3.27 4.68 8.43
CA LEU A 53 -3.84 3.92 9.55
C LEU A 53 -4.16 2.49 9.12
N LYS A 54 -4.77 2.30 7.95
CA LYS A 54 -4.99 0.99 7.33
C LYS A 54 -3.70 0.19 7.18
N SER A 55 -2.65 0.81 6.64
CA SER A 55 -1.33 0.20 6.52
C SER A 55 -0.74 -0.16 7.88
N GLN A 56 -0.88 0.69 8.90
CA GLN A 56 -0.45 0.36 10.25
C GLN A 56 -1.16 -0.88 10.80
N TYR A 57 -2.49 -0.98 10.64
CA TYR A 57 -3.25 -2.17 11.04
C TYR A 57 -2.72 -3.45 10.36
N VAL A 58 -2.49 -3.40 9.03
CA VAL A 58 -2.01 -4.55 8.26
C VAL A 58 -0.60 -4.96 8.68
N PHE A 59 0.33 -4.00 8.82
CA PHE A 59 1.71 -4.28 9.23
C PHE A 59 1.78 -4.82 10.67
N THR A 60 1.01 -4.23 11.60
CA THR A 60 0.95 -4.72 12.99
C THR A 60 0.33 -6.11 13.07
N TRP A 61 -0.76 -6.37 12.33
CA TRP A 61 -1.36 -7.70 12.26
C TRP A 61 -0.34 -8.73 11.72
N ALA A 62 0.30 -8.43 10.60
CA ALA A 62 1.29 -9.29 9.97
C ALA A 62 2.47 -9.61 10.91
N ALA A 63 3.01 -8.59 11.59
CA ALA A 63 4.10 -8.77 12.54
C ALA A 63 3.69 -9.58 13.79
N THR A 64 2.45 -9.43 14.24
CA THR A 64 1.93 -10.08 15.45
C THR A 64 1.57 -11.54 15.19
N PHE A 65 0.78 -11.81 14.15
CA PHE A 65 0.13 -13.11 13.94
C PHE A 65 0.93 -14.04 13.01
N CYS A 66 1.81 -13.53 12.15
CA CYS A 66 2.61 -14.35 11.24
C CYS A 66 4.04 -14.65 11.74
N ARG A 67 4.34 -14.39 13.01
CA ARG A 67 5.69 -14.52 13.58
C ARG A 67 6.29 -15.92 13.50
N LYS A 68 5.45 -16.96 13.57
CA LYS A 68 5.90 -18.37 13.49
C LYS A 68 6.19 -18.80 12.05
N SER A 69 5.34 -18.44 11.10
CA SER A 69 5.47 -18.82 9.69
C SER A 69 6.46 -17.97 8.91
N ARG A 70 6.70 -16.73 9.34
CA ARG A 70 7.65 -15.76 8.75
C ARG A 70 7.57 -15.67 7.21
N PRO A 71 6.37 -15.47 6.62
CA PRO A 71 6.20 -15.49 5.18
C PRO A 71 6.81 -14.26 4.50
N ILE A 72 6.89 -14.30 3.18
CA ILE A 72 7.07 -13.10 2.35
C ILE A 72 5.67 -12.52 2.10
N PHE A 73 5.52 -11.22 2.30
CA PHE A 73 4.27 -10.51 2.08
C PHE A 73 4.27 -9.84 0.71
N VAL A 74 3.10 -9.89 0.07
CA VAL A 74 2.79 -9.14 -1.15
C VAL A 74 1.71 -8.13 -0.79
N PHE A 75 2.01 -6.85 -0.94
CA PHE A 75 1.01 -5.78 -0.87
C PHE A 75 0.62 -5.43 -2.30
N LEU A 76 -0.68 -5.39 -2.56
CA LEU A 76 -1.25 -5.25 -3.89
C LEU A 76 -2.62 -4.57 -3.76
N ASP A 77 -2.88 -3.56 -4.60
CA ASP A 77 -4.22 -3.01 -4.71
C ASP A 77 -5.16 -4.01 -5.41
N ASP A 78 -6.44 -3.99 -5.06
CA ASP A 78 -7.48 -4.90 -5.57
C ASP A 78 -7.71 -4.80 -7.09
N ASP A 79 -7.25 -3.70 -7.70
CA ASP A 79 -7.37 -3.43 -9.12
C ASP A 79 -6.07 -3.63 -9.92
N ILE A 80 -5.02 -4.12 -9.27
CA ILE A 80 -3.75 -4.42 -9.94
C ILE A 80 -3.75 -5.88 -10.38
N PRO A 81 -3.53 -6.14 -11.68
CA PRO A 81 -3.44 -7.51 -12.14
C PRO A 81 -2.16 -8.18 -11.65
N PHE A 82 -2.30 -9.41 -11.18
CA PHE A 82 -1.21 -10.15 -10.56
C PHE A 82 -1.16 -11.60 -11.05
N SER A 83 0.05 -12.16 -11.13
CA SER A 83 0.28 -13.56 -11.48
C SER A 83 1.13 -14.23 -10.41
N GLU A 84 0.45 -14.97 -9.53
CA GLU A 84 1.05 -15.73 -8.43
C GLU A 84 2.14 -16.69 -8.95
N ARG A 85 1.85 -17.43 -10.03
CA ARG A 85 2.80 -18.39 -10.63
C ARG A 85 4.10 -17.72 -11.07
N CYS A 86 4.02 -16.51 -11.63
CA CYS A 86 5.19 -15.74 -12.05
C CYS A 86 5.97 -15.25 -10.83
N LEU A 87 5.28 -14.79 -9.80
CA LEU A 87 5.91 -14.36 -8.56
C LEU A 87 6.66 -15.52 -7.89
N ILE A 88 6.00 -16.66 -7.69
CA ILE A 88 6.60 -17.84 -7.03
C ILE A 88 7.89 -18.26 -7.76
N ARG A 89 7.85 -18.37 -9.10
CA ARG A 89 9.06 -18.69 -9.87
C ARG A 89 10.17 -17.66 -9.67
N SER A 90 9.83 -16.38 -9.67
CA SER A 90 10.79 -15.30 -9.45
C SER A 90 11.40 -15.34 -8.05
N LEU A 91 10.62 -15.69 -7.03
CA LEU A 91 11.09 -15.83 -5.65
C LEU A 91 11.96 -17.09 -5.44
N LEU A 92 11.70 -18.16 -6.19
CA LEU A 92 12.52 -19.37 -6.17
C LEU A 92 13.91 -19.15 -6.79
N ASP A 93 14.04 -18.22 -7.74
CA ASP A 93 15.32 -17.82 -8.33
C ASP A 93 16.20 -17.01 -7.35
N LEU A 94 15.66 -16.56 -6.21
CA LEU A 94 16.40 -15.79 -5.19
C LEU A 94 17.10 -16.69 -4.17
N SER A 95 18.31 -16.28 -3.77
CA SER A 95 19.01 -16.90 -2.65
C SER A 95 18.22 -16.75 -1.33
N PRO A 96 18.47 -17.61 -0.33
CA PRO A 96 17.84 -17.47 0.98
C PRO A 96 18.09 -16.09 1.62
N MET A 97 19.27 -15.50 1.42
CA MET A 97 19.62 -14.19 1.96
C MET A 97 18.83 -13.07 1.28
N GLU A 98 18.69 -13.10 -0.05
CA GLU A 98 17.87 -12.13 -0.78
C GLU A 98 16.40 -12.20 -0.37
N ARG A 99 15.85 -13.40 -0.12
CA ARG A 99 14.47 -13.58 0.36
C ARG A 99 14.23 -13.01 1.75
N GLN A 100 15.25 -13.00 2.61
CA GLN A 100 15.15 -12.46 3.96
C GLN A 100 15.24 -10.92 4.00
N ASP A 101 15.79 -10.30 2.95
CA ASP A 101 16.01 -8.85 2.86
C ASP A 101 15.08 -8.17 1.81
N LEU A 102 13.91 -8.76 1.55
CA LEU A 102 12.96 -8.16 0.62
C LEU A 102 12.37 -6.87 1.18
N TYR A 103 12.60 -5.77 0.47
CA TYR A 103 11.79 -4.57 0.48
C TYR A 103 11.77 -4.00 -0.95
N HIS A 104 10.98 -4.64 -1.81
CA HIS A 104 10.98 -4.43 -3.26
C HIS A 104 9.65 -3.90 -3.76
N GLY A 105 9.68 -2.98 -4.72
CA GLY A 105 8.47 -2.44 -5.35
C GLY A 105 8.84 -1.60 -6.57
N ILE A 106 8.02 -0.62 -6.90
CA ILE A 106 8.38 0.41 -7.88
C ILE A 106 8.96 1.61 -7.13
N PRO A 107 10.27 1.88 -7.19
CA PRO A 107 10.87 3.00 -6.48
C PRO A 107 10.41 4.34 -7.03
N ILE A 108 10.03 5.24 -6.13
CA ILE A 108 9.77 6.65 -6.39
C ILE A 108 10.90 7.46 -5.74
N HIS A 109 11.67 8.15 -6.58
CA HIS A 109 12.84 8.91 -6.13
C HIS A 109 12.60 10.42 -6.19
N ARG A 110 13.14 11.14 -5.20
CA ARG A 110 13.22 12.62 -5.16
C ARG A 110 11.88 13.32 -5.38
N ASN A 111 10.78 12.69 -5.01
CA ASN A 111 9.45 13.26 -5.20
C ASN A 111 9.24 14.46 -4.28
N LYS A 112 8.59 15.51 -4.81
CA LYS A 112 8.24 16.68 -4.01
C LYS A 112 7.12 16.29 -3.04
N VAL A 113 7.13 16.90 -1.86
CA VAL A 113 6.02 16.76 -0.92
C VAL A 113 4.81 17.49 -1.50
N PHE A 114 3.72 16.77 -1.76
CA PHE A 114 2.47 17.36 -2.22
C PHE A 114 1.92 18.31 -1.15
N ARG A 115 1.53 19.51 -1.58
CA ARG A 115 0.89 20.54 -0.74
C ARG A 115 -0.49 20.82 -1.31
N PHE A 116 -1.38 21.40 -0.50
CA PHE A 116 -2.72 21.75 -0.93
C PHE A 116 -2.66 22.90 -1.93
N GLU A 117 -2.91 22.59 -3.20
CA GLU A 117 -2.86 23.55 -4.31
C GLU A 117 -4.20 23.67 -5.02
N GLY A 118 -5.18 22.79 -4.72
CA GLY A 118 -6.50 22.76 -5.35
C GLY A 118 -6.51 21.88 -6.59
N THR A 119 -5.66 20.85 -6.59
CA THR A 119 -5.39 19.97 -7.73
C THR A 119 -5.95 18.56 -7.46
N ALA A 120 -5.93 17.69 -8.47
CA ALA A 120 -6.32 16.29 -8.29
C ALA A 120 -5.38 15.53 -7.33
N GLU A 121 -4.18 16.07 -7.13
CA GLU A 121 -3.13 15.56 -6.26
C GLU A 121 -3.33 15.93 -4.79
N ASP A 122 -4.27 16.82 -4.45
CA ASP A 122 -4.54 17.26 -3.08
C ASP A 122 -4.91 16.09 -2.13
N LYS A 123 -5.39 14.97 -2.68
CA LYS A 123 -5.60 13.73 -1.91
C LYS A 123 -4.31 13.14 -1.31
N TRP A 124 -3.14 13.47 -1.86
CA TRP A 124 -1.81 13.11 -1.34
C TRP A 124 -1.15 14.24 -0.56
N ALA A 125 -1.80 15.40 -0.44
CA ALA A 125 -1.21 16.57 0.17
C ALA A 125 -1.07 16.43 1.68
N VAL A 126 0.00 17.02 2.21
CA VAL A 126 0.33 17.03 3.64
C VAL A 126 0.68 18.44 4.10
N ILE A 127 0.40 18.75 5.36
CA ILE A 127 0.75 20.05 5.94
C ILE A 127 2.18 20.07 6.49
N LYS A 128 2.69 21.28 6.78
CA LYS A 128 4.09 21.47 7.21
C LYS A 128 4.39 20.85 8.57
N SER A 129 3.41 20.78 9.47
CA SER A 129 3.56 20.10 10.76
C SER A 129 3.63 18.58 10.65
N GLU A 130 3.05 17.99 9.60
CA GLU A 130 3.15 16.55 9.33
C GLU A 130 4.47 16.21 8.65
N VAL A 131 4.82 16.97 7.62
CA VAL A 131 6.05 16.78 6.85
C VAL A 131 6.69 18.14 6.61
N PRO A 132 7.73 18.52 7.38
CA PRO A 132 8.34 19.84 7.26
C PRO A 132 9.19 19.98 5.98
N TRP A 133 9.78 18.87 5.52
CA TRP A 133 10.71 18.84 4.39
C TRP A 133 10.03 19.14 3.05
N PRO A 134 10.82 19.60 2.05
CA PRO A 134 10.29 19.87 0.70
C PRO A 134 10.19 18.62 -0.19
N LYS A 135 10.89 17.53 0.17
CA LYS A 135 10.93 16.26 -0.58
C LYS A 135 10.77 15.09 0.37
N TYR A 136 10.09 14.05 -0.09
CA TYR A 136 10.05 12.78 0.63
C TYR A 136 11.40 12.05 0.48
N PRO A 137 11.79 11.21 1.47
CA PRO A 137 12.69 10.10 1.21
C PRO A 137 12.20 9.26 0.04
N SER A 138 13.09 8.46 -0.56
CA SER A 138 12.63 7.53 -1.60
C SER A 138 11.71 6.48 -0.98
N PHE A 139 10.66 6.09 -1.69
CA PHE A 139 9.64 5.15 -1.22
C PHE A 139 9.21 4.20 -2.34
N LEU A 140 8.42 3.17 -2.01
CA LEU A 140 7.84 2.26 -2.98
C LEU A 140 6.39 2.67 -3.28
N LEU A 141 6.01 2.67 -4.57
CA LEU A 141 4.63 2.91 -4.98
C LEU A 141 3.70 1.82 -4.44
N GLY A 142 2.53 2.21 -3.91
CA GLY A 142 1.60 1.35 -3.18
C GLY A 142 1.01 0.19 -3.97
N CYS A 143 0.91 0.36 -5.28
CA CYS A 143 0.26 -0.62 -6.15
C CYS A 143 0.90 -2.02 -6.10
N PHE A 144 2.18 -2.13 -5.73
CA PHE A 144 2.86 -3.42 -5.58
C PHE A 144 4.11 -3.31 -4.70
N GLN A 145 4.14 -4.09 -3.61
CA GLN A 145 5.32 -4.24 -2.76
C GLN A 145 5.53 -5.70 -2.34
N LEU A 146 6.80 -6.12 -2.29
CA LEU A 146 7.26 -7.41 -1.78
C LEU A 146 8.14 -7.17 -0.56
N ILE A 147 7.72 -7.68 0.59
CA ILE A 147 8.38 -7.40 1.86
C ILE A 147 8.61 -8.70 2.62
N SER A 148 9.84 -8.93 3.09
CA SER A 148 10.15 -10.07 3.94
C SER A 148 9.53 -9.88 5.32
N PHE A 149 9.18 -10.97 6.02
CA PHE A 149 8.69 -10.87 7.40
C PHE A 149 9.64 -10.05 8.31
N GLY A 150 10.96 -10.22 8.15
CA GLY A 150 11.93 -9.47 8.96
C GLY A 150 11.84 -7.95 8.75
N ASN A 151 11.56 -7.50 7.53
CA ASN A 151 11.34 -6.09 7.26
C ASN A 151 9.93 -5.64 7.69
N ILE A 152 8.90 -6.48 7.60
CA ILE A 152 7.58 -6.20 8.19
C ILE A 152 7.67 -5.93 9.68
N GLU A 153 8.38 -6.79 10.42
CA GLU A 153 8.52 -6.66 11.88
C GLU A 153 9.24 -5.35 12.25
N LYS A 154 10.33 -5.01 11.55
CA LYS A 154 11.04 -3.74 11.74
C LYS A 154 10.16 -2.53 11.41
N ILE A 155 9.46 -2.55 10.27
CA ILE A 155 8.62 -1.44 9.82
C ILE A 155 7.44 -1.25 10.77
N ALA A 156 6.76 -2.33 11.18
CA ALA A 156 5.64 -2.27 12.13
C ALA A 156 6.07 -1.63 13.46
N LEU A 157 7.26 -1.97 13.97
CA LEU A 157 7.83 -1.29 15.15
C LEU A 157 8.15 0.18 14.86
N GLY A 158 8.79 0.49 13.73
CA GLY A 158 9.14 1.85 13.36
C GLY A 158 7.94 2.78 13.14
N MET A 159 6.79 2.24 12.72
CA MET A 159 5.53 2.98 12.60
C MET A 159 5.08 3.56 13.94
N LEU A 160 5.26 2.83 15.06
CA LEU A 160 4.89 3.30 16.40
C LEU A 160 5.68 4.54 16.85
N PHE A 161 6.85 4.77 16.27
CA PHE A 161 7.76 5.88 16.62
C PHE A 161 7.89 6.91 15.49
N THR A 162 6.99 6.89 14.51
CA THR A 162 7.01 7.81 13.37
C THR A 162 5.65 8.45 13.20
N GLN A 163 5.58 9.79 13.30
CA GLN A 163 4.38 10.57 13.04
C GLN A 163 3.77 10.16 11.68
N SER A 164 2.49 9.76 11.67
CA SER A 164 1.79 9.39 10.45
C SER A 164 1.30 10.59 9.66
N PHE A 165 1.24 10.43 8.34
CA PHE A 165 0.69 11.40 7.39
C PHE A 165 -0.03 10.67 6.24
N PRO A 166 -0.98 11.30 5.53
CA PRO A 166 -1.97 10.57 4.72
C PRO A 166 -1.44 9.86 3.48
N ASN A 167 -0.32 10.30 2.90
CA ASN A 167 0.34 9.56 1.82
C ASN A 167 1.08 8.35 2.43
N ASP A 168 0.41 7.20 2.45
CA ASP A 168 0.86 5.97 3.09
C ASP A 168 2.12 5.39 2.44
N ASP A 169 2.21 5.42 1.11
CA ASP A 169 3.42 5.02 0.37
C ASP A 169 4.66 5.78 0.87
N ALA A 170 4.57 7.11 0.89
CA ALA A 170 5.65 7.96 1.34
C ALA A 170 5.89 7.86 2.84
N TRP A 171 4.85 7.58 3.64
CA TRP A 171 4.99 7.36 5.08
C TRP A 171 5.72 6.07 5.39
N ILE A 172 5.32 4.94 4.80
CA ILE A 172 6.01 3.64 4.91
C ILE A 172 7.45 3.78 4.45
N GLY A 173 7.70 4.45 3.32
CA GLY A 173 9.06 4.71 2.84
C GLY A 173 9.89 5.58 3.78
N THR A 174 9.28 6.55 4.46
CA THR A 174 9.94 7.35 5.50
C THR A 174 10.31 6.50 6.71
N VAL A 175 9.43 5.61 7.16
CA VAL A 175 9.71 4.65 8.24
C VAL A 175 10.88 3.73 7.83
N ALA A 176 10.81 3.12 6.65
CA ALA A 176 11.85 2.24 6.13
C ALA A 176 13.21 2.94 6.02
N TYR A 177 13.21 4.19 5.51
CA TYR A 177 14.41 5.02 5.41
C TYR A 177 15.06 5.29 6.78
N ARG A 178 14.25 5.63 7.80
CA ARG A 178 14.75 5.85 9.17
C ARG A 178 15.38 4.59 9.78
N LEU A 179 14.89 3.42 9.39
CA LEU A 179 15.38 2.11 9.84
C LEU A 179 16.58 1.60 9.02
N GLY A 180 17.03 2.35 8.01
CA GLY A 180 18.12 1.92 7.12
C GLY A 180 17.75 0.73 6.22
N ILE A 181 16.46 0.50 5.96
CA ILE A 181 15.99 -0.55 5.06
C ILE A 181 16.18 -0.08 3.62
N GLU A 182 16.97 -0.81 2.84
CA GLU A 182 17.23 -0.49 1.44
C GLU A 182 16.02 -0.84 0.58
N LEU A 183 15.44 0.17 -0.07
CA LEU A 183 14.40 -0.03 -1.07
C LEU A 183 14.99 -0.51 -2.39
N LYS A 184 14.37 -1.52 -3.00
CA LYS A 184 14.88 -2.17 -4.20
C LYS A 184 13.83 -2.22 -5.29
N SER A 185 14.26 -2.16 -6.54
CA SER A 185 13.33 -2.29 -7.67
C SER A 185 12.91 -3.74 -7.86
N VAL A 186 11.59 -3.97 -7.87
CA VAL A 186 10.99 -5.27 -8.18
C VAL A 186 11.31 -5.74 -9.60
N ARG A 187 11.69 -4.82 -10.50
CA ARG A 187 12.01 -5.14 -11.89
C ARG A 187 13.10 -6.22 -11.98
N LYS A 188 14.07 -6.23 -11.07
CA LYS A 188 15.13 -7.26 -11.05
C LYS A 188 14.57 -8.66 -10.79
N ILE A 189 13.56 -8.76 -9.92
CA ILE A 189 12.88 -10.01 -9.57
C ILE A 189 11.94 -10.45 -10.70
N LEU A 190 11.10 -9.53 -11.20
CA LEU A 190 10.05 -9.86 -12.17
C LEU A 190 10.50 -9.80 -13.65
N ARG A 191 11.78 -9.49 -13.94
CA ARG A 191 12.29 -9.32 -15.32
C ARG A 191 12.02 -10.54 -16.21
N LYS A 192 12.14 -11.74 -15.63
CA LYS A 192 12.10 -13.03 -16.35
C LYS A 192 10.68 -13.49 -16.67
N TYR A 193 9.69 -13.02 -15.90
CA TYR A 193 8.30 -13.43 -16.02
C TYR A 193 7.43 -12.18 -16.15
N LYS A 194 7.11 -11.80 -17.40
CA LYS A 194 6.11 -10.75 -17.67
C LYS A 194 4.82 -11.16 -16.96
N ILE A 195 4.29 -10.35 -16.05
CA ILE A 195 2.98 -10.60 -15.43
C ILE A 195 1.92 -10.38 -16.52
N PRO A 196 1.31 -11.43 -17.10
CA PRO A 196 0.26 -11.24 -18.09
C PRO A 196 -1.03 -11.02 -17.31
N SER A 197 -1.62 -9.84 -17.39
CA SER A 197 -2.95 -9.61 -16.84
C SER A 197 -4.00 -10.21 -17.77
N ARG A 198 -4.72 -11.25 -17.33
CA ARG A 198 -5.88 -11.79 -18.09
C ARG A 198 -7.16 -10.96 -17.94
N LYS A 199 -7.23 -10.00 -17.01
CA LYS A 199 -8.43 -9.17 -16.81
C LYS A 199 -8.43 -7.97 -17.76
N SER A 200 -9.50 -7.84 -18.56
CA SER A 200 -9.85 -6.59 -19.24
C SER A 200 -10.44 -5.60 -18.23
N VAL A 201 -9.60 -5.02 -17.38
CA VAL A 201 -10.06 -3.97 -16.45
C VAL A 201 -10.06 -2.64 -17.20
N ASN A 202 -11.08 -1.81 -16.98
CA ASN A 202 -11.19 -0.46 -17.54
C ASN A 202 -9.93 0.36 -17.23
N LEU A 203 -8.96 0.37 -18.16
CA LEU A 203 -7.67 1.08 -18.10
C LEU A 203 -7.80 2.62 -18.11
N LYS A 204 -9.03 3.15 -18.00
CA LYS A 204 -9.30 4.58 -18.03
C LYS A 204 -9.10 5.15 -16.61
N ARG A 205 -7.90 5.70 -16.35
CA ARG A 205 -7.50 6.59 -15.23
C ARG A 205 -6.57 6.05 -14.11
N LYS A 206 -5.73 5.04 -14.32
CA LYS A 206 -4.68 4.71 -13.31
C LYS A 206 -3.27 4.72 -13.88
N HIS A 207 -2.34 5.25 -13.07
CA HIS A 207 -0.97 5.61 -13.42
C HIS A 207 -0.31 4.53 -14.30
N GLY A 208 0.05 4.88 -15.54
CA GLY A 208 0.68 3.94 -16.48
C GLY A 208 1.97 3.30 -15.96
N ILE A 209 2.57 3.87 -14.91
CA ILE A 209 3.69 3.31 -14.14
C ILE A 209 3.31 1.98 -13.47
N CYS A 210 2.12 1.85 -12.87
CA CYS A 210 1.68 0.64 -12.18
C CYS A 210 1.51 -0.57 -13.13
N PHE A 211 1.30 -0.30 -14.42
CA PHE A 211 1.08 -1.32 -15.45
C PHE A 211 2.32 -1.59 -16.29
N ASN A 212 3.42 -0.88 -16.04
CA ASN A 212 4.62 -0.96 -16.87
C ASN A 212 5.89 -1.08 -16.02
N PHE A 213 5.96 -2.17 -15.26
CA PHE A 213 7.11 -2.57 -14.44
C PHE A 213 8.45 -2.65 -15.22
N HIS A 214 8.43 -2.54 -16.54
CA HIS A 214 9.59 -2.63 -17.42
C HIS A 214 10.07 -1.29 -18.03
N LYS A 215 9.33 -0.18 -17.85
CA LYS A 215 9.61 1.08 -18.56
C LYS A 215 10.54 2.06 -17.84
N TYR A 216 10.97 1.78 -16.61
CA TYR A 216 11.87 2.62 -15.81
C TYR A 216 12.97 1.77 -15.18
#